data_AF-A0A7W8WYY8-F1
#
_entry.id   AF-A0A7W8WYY8-F1
#
_cell.length_a   1.000
_cell.length_b   1.000
_cell.length_c   1.000
_cell.angle_alpha   90.00
_cell.angle_beta   90.00
_cell.angle_gamma   90.00
#
_symmetry.space_group_name_H-M   'P 1'
#
loop_
_entity.id
_entity.type
_entity.pdbx_description
1 polymer ?
#
loop_
_entity_poly.entity_id
_entity_poly.type
_entity_poly.pdbx_seq_one_letter_code
_entity_poly.pdbx_strand_id
1 'polypeptide(L)'
;MDSEVHKQAWYTRPAVWIAAVAVAAVIGIIWAFNPLGFNNGGSQTGENPSGTTSSRTEGSSSAAGSSSTAGSSNATGTTSASSSAPSQSGSQTSLPNGLAPAYPEVYWEDSEACREFDVKTVMIQQGKDAEPVAFNGTSADNPVVGCIEDYAAFVGLSDRTAHEQQDQIQDVPTIILIAQWDGKRWLVESRQDEDGAQYNTSVNFYPNLRTFQGSDNTPASELMVSRLKAQGITVSDPEKLVGPNRVTWAFPSTSSWKAFDASKQGFTGQMRSDWTVSAKTSEVGNTTEDHAWFFDKTGATAFHLYRVATPSEAELKLCPNTSLPYEIDKAEPLGTQLENQDLSLALVTSEDEYGNEFTSVSLIPSSTPSSGKYCDFPRYMSLGGDQFFDTTLRPLYGFESDAEKEEFLASQVWKDSLEFAKSLTIEGNSAQ
;
A
#
# COMPACT_ATOMS: atom_id res chain seq x y z
N MET A 1 -41.13 -6.05 -2.82
CA MET A 1 -40.95 -7.52 -2.79
C MET A 1 -40.37 -7.84 -4.14
N ASP A 2 -39.05 -7.87 -4.33
CA ASP A 2 -38.06 -8.49 -3.46
C ASP A 2 -36.82 -7.60 -3.26
N SER A 3 -36.31 -7.61 -2.02
CA SER A 3 -35.07 -6.96 -1.63
C SER A 3 -33.90 -7.79 -2.16
N GLU A 4 -33.15 -7.25 -3.12
CA GLU A 4 -31.78 -7.71 -3.35
C GLU A 4 -30.99 -7.45 -2.08
N VAL A 5 -30.77 -8.51 -1.30
CA VAL A 5 -29.88 -8.47 -0.15
C VAL A 5 -28.47 -8.32 -0.70
N HIS A 6 -27.95 -7.10 -0.70
CA HIS A 6 -26.52 -6.87 -0.81
C HIS A 6 -25.84 -7.74 0.25
N LYS A 7 -25.14 -8.79 -0.18
CA LYS A 7 -24.29 -9.59 0.72
C LYS A 7 -23.20 -8.65 1.23
N GLN A 8 -23.34 -8.21 2.48
CA GLN A 8 -22.32 -7.42 3.15
C GLN A 8 -21.04 -8.27 3.26
N ALA A 9 -20.00 -7.84 2.57
CA ALA A 9 -18.72 -8.54 2.47
C ALA A 9 -17.86 -8.30 3.71
N TRP A 10 -18.27 -8.86 4.83
CA TRP A 10 -17.35 -9.11 5.95
C TRP A 10 -17.01 -10.59 5.91
N TYR A 11 -15.76 -10.91 5.53
CA TYR A 11 -15.15 -12.23 5.44
C TYR A 11 -16.12 -13.43 5.56
N THR A 12 -16.68 -13.88 4.43
CA THR A 12 -17.39 -15.18 4.39
C THR A 12 -16.47 -16.20 3.75
N ARG A 13 -15.65 -16.90 4.56
CA ARG A 13 -15.10 -18.17 4.08
C ARG A 13 -16.30 -19.06 3.72
N PRO A 14 -16.37 -19.63 2.50
CA PRO A 14 -17.35 -20.67 2.26
C PRO A 14 -17.09 -21.79 3.26
N ALA A 15 -18.09 -22.10 4.08
CA ALA A 15 -18.06 -23.29 4.91
C ALA A 15 -17.76 -24.46 3.97
N VAL A 16 -16.62 -25.11 4.14
CA VAL A 16 -16.24 -26.30 3.38
C VAL A 16 -17.22 -27.41 3.76
N TRP A 17 -18.36 -27.45 3.07
CA TRP A 17 -19.28 -28.57 3.12
C TRP A 17 -18.72 -29.63 2.20
N ILE A 18 -18.23 -30.70 2.82
CA ILE A 18 -18.00 -31.99 2.18
C ILE A 18 -19.35 -32.46 1.62
N ALA A 19 -19.60 -32.25 0.32
CA ALA A 19 -20.63 -32.97 -0.43
C ALA A 19 -20.36 -32.92 -1.95
N ALA A 20 -20.58 -34.08 -2.57
CA ALA A 20 -20.30 -34.47 -3.94
C ALA A 20 -21.01 -33.67 -5.06
N VAL A 21 -20.31 -33.56 -6.20
CA VAL A 21 -20.78 -33.65 -7.60
C VAL A 21 -22.12 -33.00 -7.98
N ALA A 22 -22.10 -31.98 -8.87
CA ALA A 22 -22.80 -32.00 -10.18
C ALA A 22 -22.57 -30.72 -11.01
N VAL A 23 -22.63 -30.94 -12.33
CA VAL A 23 -22.34 -30.10 -13.50
C VAL A 23 -23.42 -29.04 -13.81
N ALA A 24 -23.01 -27.90 -14.42
CA ALA A 24 -23.67 -27.10 -15.49
C ALA A 24 -23.51 -25.58 -15.23
N ALA A 25 -22.73 -24.80 -15.99
CA ALA A 25 -22.92 -24.30 -17.36
C ALA A 25 -23.69 -22.94 -17.47
N VAL A 26 -22.90 -21.87 -17.70
CA VAL A 26 -23.05 -20.73 -18.63
C VAL A 26 -24.08 -19.59 -18.37
N ILE A 27 -23.63 -18.38 -18.77
CA ILE A 27 -24.24 -17.03 -18.91
C ILE A 27 -23.92 -16.14 -17.69
N GLY A 28 -23.21 -14.99 -17.76
CA GLY A 28 -22.81 -14.11 -18.85
C GLY A 28 -23.15 -12.66 -18.48
N ILE A 29 -22.17 -11.73 -18.60
CA ILE A 29 -22.23 -10.25 -18.58
C ILE A 29 -21.74 -9.53 -17.30
N ILE A 30 -20.45 -9.14 -17.33
CA ILE A 30 -19.81 -7.80 -17.24
C ILE A 30 -20.25 -6.87 -16.08
N TRP A 31 -19.31 -6.52 -15.18
CA TRP A 31 -18.47 -5.29 -15.18
C TRP A 31 -17.28 -5.49 -14.23
N ALA A 32 -16.07 -5.32 -14.76
CA ALA A 32 -14.82 -5.30 -14.00
C ALA A 32 -14.31 -3.85 -14.02
N PHE A 33 -14.20 -3.22 -12.85
CA PHE A 33 -13.40 -2.01 -12.61
C PHE A 33 -13.04 -1.94 -11.13
N ASN A 34 -11.79 -2.24 -10.78
CA ASN A 34 -10.87 -1.29 -10.16
C ASN A 34 -9.54 -1.99 -9.80
N PRO A 35 -8.48 -1.81 -10.61
CA PRO A 35 -7.13 -2.15 -10.18
C PRO A 35 -6.52 -0.88 -9.57
N LEU A 36 -6.44 -0.81 -8.24
CA LEU A 36 -5.69 0.20 -7.48
C LEU A 36 -6.15 1.67 -7.71
N GLY A 37 -6.64 2.29 -6.63
CA GLY A 37 -7.30 3.60 -6.67
C GLY A 37 -6.52 4.71 -7.38
N PHE A 38 -7.19 5.35 -8.34
CA PHE A 38 -7.05 6.76 -8.66
C PHE A 38 -8.45 7.36 -8.93
N ASN A 39 -8.68 8.55 -8.37
CA ASN A 39 -9.92 9.32 -8.32
C ASN A 39 -10.75 9.32 -9.61
N ASN A 40 -12.04 8.99 -9.50
CA ASN A 40 -13.08 9.45 -10.44
C ASN A 40 -13.72 10.74 -9.92
N GLY A 41 -13.09 11.88 -10.23
CA GLY A 41 -13.73 13.19 -10.16
C GLY A 41 -14.57 13.43 -11.41
N GLY A 42 -15.89 13.31 -11.29
CA GLY A 42 -16.83 13.58 -12.38
C GLY A 42 -16.82 15.05 -12.80
N SER A 43 -16.54 15.28 -14.09
CA SER A 43 -16.81 16.52 -14.80
C SER A 43 -18.33 16.76 -14.92
N GLN A 44 -18.79 17.94 -14.51
CA GLN A 44 -19.93 18.59 -15.14
C GLN A 44 -19.55 20.03 -15.54
N THR A 45 -19.56 20.23 -16.84
CA THR A 45 -19.40 21.47 -17.61
C THR A 45 -20.53 22.47 -17.35
N GLY A 46 -20.19 23.77 -17.36
CA GLY A 46 -21.17 24.87 -17.45
C GLY A 46 -20.59 26.29 -17.42
N GLU A 47 -20.01 26.72 -18.56
CA GLU A 47 -20.04 28.08 -19.16
C GLU A 47 -19.74 29.37 -18.31
N ASN A 48 -18.53 29.92 -18.49
CA ASN A 48 -18.11 31.30 -18.90
C ASN A 48 -19.00 32.56 -18.62
N PRO A 49 -18.47 33.80 -18.79
CA PRO A 49 -17.21 34.43 -18.32
C PRO A 49 -17.47 35.84 -17.68
N SER A 50 -16.45 36.52 -17.14
CA SER A 50 -16.20 37.99 -17.31
C SER A 50 -15.23 38.60 -16.29
N GLY A 51 -14.16 39.25 -16.80
CA GLY A 51 -13.52 40.49 -16.29
C GLY A 51 -12.80 40.43 -14.92
N THR A 52 -11.73 41.17 -14.60
CA THR A 52 -11.15 42.39 -15.17
C THR A 52 -9.78 42.59 -14.50
N THR A 53 -8.75 42.93 -15.30
CA THR A 53 -7.51 43.72 -15.05
C THR A 53 -6.95 43.96 -13.63
N SER A 54 -5.61 43.80 -13.48
CA SER A 54 -4.60 44.86 -13.19
C SER A 54 -3.21 44.20 -12.99
N SER A 55 -2.27 44.25 -13.94
CA SER A 55 -1.23 45.27 -14.21
C SER A 55 -0.03 45.32 -13.22
N ARG A 56 1.16 44.97 -13.77
CA ARG A 56 2.53 45.53 -13.57
C ARG A 56 3.10 45.58 -12.12
N THR A 57 4.35 45.22 -11.87
CA THR A 57 5.58 45.80 -12.46
C THR A 57 6.82 44.95 -12.12
N GLU A 58 7.75 44.85 -13.07
CA GLU A 58 9.12 44.33 -12.94
C GLU A 58 10.01 45.21 -12.05
N GLY A 59 11.05 44.63 -11.45
CA GLY A 59 12.08 45.37 -10.74
C GLY A 59 13.28 44.51 -10.35
N SER A 60 14.21 44.36 -11.28
CA SER A 60 15.50 43.67 -11.17
C SER A 60 16.49 44.42 -10.24
N SER A 61 17.32 43.70 -9.45
CA SER A 61 18.78 43.96 -9.35
C SER A 61 19.51 43.00 -8.38
N SER A 62 20.45 42.26 -8.97
CA SER A 62 21.88 42.16 -8.65
C SER A 62 22.39 41.73 -7.26
N ALA A 63 23.24 40.69 -7.35
CA ALA A 63 24.11 40.14 -6.32
C ALA A 63 25.36 40.99 -5.96
N ALA A 64 25.83 40.82 -4.72
CA ALA A 64 27.21 40.83 -4.20
C ALA A 64 27.07 40.65 -2.67
N GLY A 65 27.82 39.85 -1.90
CA GLY A 65 29.22 39.45 -1.98
C GLY A 65 29.92 39.88 -0.68
N SER A 66 30.41 38.90 0.10
CA SER A 66 31.51 38.95 1.08
C SER A 66 31.26 39.26 2.58
N SER A 67 31.50 38.19 3.38
CA SER A 67 32.35 38.05 4.57
C SER A 67 32.39 39.14 5.67
N SER A 68 32.20 38.74 6.94
CA SER A 68 33.24 38.76 7.99
C SER A 68 32.73 38.40 9.41
N THR A 69 33.56 37.63 10.12
CA THR A 69 33.88 37.61 11.57
C THR A 69 32.81 37.41 12.66
N ALA A 70 32.95 36.26 13.34
CA ALA A 70 33.11 36.05 14.79
C ALA A 70 32.48 37.03 15.80
N GLY A 71 31.68 36.46 16.73
CA GLY A 71 31.29 37.12 17.98
C GLY A 71 30.38 36.25 18.84
N SER A 72 30.96 35.67 19.89
CA SER A 72 30.31 34.92 20.99
C SER A 72 29.14 35.67 21.63
N SER A 73 28.06 34.96 22.00
CA SER A 73 27.53 34.79 23.39
C SER A 73 26.03 34.47 23.45
N ASN A 74 25.71 33.38 24.16
CA ASN A 74 24.55 33.09 25.02
C ASN A 74 23.09 33.04 24.49
N ALA A 75 22.55 31.83 24.68
CA ALA A 75 21.29 31.48 25.34
C ALA A 75 19.97 31.81 24.63
N THR A 76 19.35 30.78 24.08
CA THR A 76 17.93 30.46 24.37
C THR A 76 17.65 29.02 23.96
N GLY A 77 17.01 28.29 24.87
CA GLY A 77 16.78 26.86 24.76
C GLY A 77 15.97 26.50 23.52
N THR A 78 16.54 25.62 22.71
CA THR A 78 15.80 24.86 21.72
C THR A 78 15.51 23.52 22.37
N THR A 79 14.24 23.29 22.70
CA THR A 79 13.71 21.95 22.99
C THR A 79 13.89 21.13 21.72
N SER A 80 15.02 20.42 21.62
CA SER A 80 15.14 19.31 20.70
C SER A 80 14.06 18.31 21.07
N ALA A 81 13.02 18.23 20.23
CA ALA A 81 12.10 17.12 20.24
C ALA A 81 12.95 15.88 19.96
N SER A 82 13.29 15.18 21.03
CA SER A 82 13.96 13.90 20.96
C SER A 82 13.00 12.98 20.20
N SER A 83 13.44 12.51 19.04
CA SER A 83 12.89 11.33 18.39
C SER A 83 12.90 10.22 19.43
N SER A 84 11.73 9.99 20.02
CA SER A 84 11.54 8.94 21.00
C SER A 84 11.48 7.65 20.21
N ALA A 85 12.64 7.01 20.00
CA ALA A 85 12.66 5.59 19.73
C ALA A 85 11.80 4.92 20.82
N PRO A 86 10.78 4.11 20.48
CA PRO A 86 9.92 3.52 21.48
C PRO A 86 10.77 2.70 22.45
N SER A 87 10.60 3.00 23.74
CA SER A 87 11.21 2.24 24.83
C SER A 87 10.80 0.78 24.72
N GLN A 88 11.76 -0.11 24.49
CA GLN A 88 11.57 -1.56 24.59
C GLN A 88 11.23 -1.94 26.05
N SER A 89 9.96 -1.94 26.39
CA SER A 89 9.45 -2.63 27.57
C SER A 89 8.08 -3.22 27.25
N GLY A 90 8.06 -4.50 26.88
CA GLY A 90 6.81 -5.26 26.67
C GLY A 90 6.81 -6.30 25.55
N SER A 91 7.92 -6.59 24.86
CA SER A 91 7.93 -7.65 23.83
C SER A 91 7.74 -9.02 24.50
N GLN A 92 6.50 -9.51 24.58
CA GLN A 92 6.26 -10.93 24.74
C GLN A 92 6.82 -11.62 23.50
N THR A 93 7.73 -12.57 23.70
CA THR A 93 8.46 -13.26 22.61
C THR A 93 7.54 -14.17 21.77
N SER A 94 6.29 -14.34 22.18
CA SER A 94 5.22 -15.00 21.45
C SER A 94 3.89 -14.33 21.79
N LEU A 95 3.14 -13.90 20.77
CA LEU A 95 1.78 -13.38 20.94
C LEU A 95 0.85 -14.51 21.46
N PRO A 96 -0.19 -14.19 22.26
CA PRO A 96 -1.12 -15.18 22.77
C PRO A 96 -1.91 -15.85 21.63
N ASN A 97 -2.56 -16.98 21.93
CA ASN A 97 -3.52 -17.67 21.04
C ASN A 97 -3.01 -18.03 19.63
N GLY A 98 -1.68 -18.05 19.44
CA GLY A 98 -1.07 -18.28 18.12
C GLY A 98 -1.35 -17.16 17.12
N LEU A 99 -1.53 -15.93 17.61
CA LEU A 99 -1.69 -14.74 16.76
C LEU A 99 -0.43 -14.50 15.92
N ALA A 100 -0.62 -14.12 14.66
CA ALA A 100 0.49 -13.74 13.78
C ALA A 100 0.68 -12.22 13.84
N PRO A 101 1.91 -11.71 13.98
CA PRO A 101 2.16 -10.28 13.96
C PRO A 101 2.12 -9.73 12.53
N ALA A 102 1.57 -8.53 12.35
CA ALA A 102 1.60 -7.82 11.07
C ALA A 102 2.98 -7.22 10.75
N TYR A 103 3.80 -6.98 11.78
CA TYR A 103 5.17 -6.43 11.67
C TYR A 103 6.07 -6.93 12.82
N PRO A 104 7.41 -6.83 12.74
CA PRO A 104 8.33 -7.48 13.70
C PRO A 104 8.18 -7.08 15.17
N GLU A 105 7.71 -5.87 15.45
CA GLU A 105 7.74 -5.22 16.77
C GLU A 105 6.33 -4.88 17.27
N VAL A 106 5.34 -5.74 16.97
CA VAL A 106 3.96 -5.57 17.46
C VAL A 106 3.94 -5.34 18.97
N TYR A 107 3.33 -4.23 19.39
CA TYR A 107 3.16 -3.95 20.81
C TYR A 107 1.98 -4.76 21.34
N TRP A 108 2.18 -5.43 22.47
CA TRP A 108 1.15 -6.24 23.12
C TRP A 108 1.17 -6.00 24.62
N GLU A 109 0.16 -5.31 25.14
CA GLU A 109 0.06 -5.05 26.56
C GLU A 109 -0.23 -6.32 27.37
N ASP A 110 0.36 -6.43 28.56
CA ASP A 110 0.10 -7.54 29.48
C ASP A 110 -1.18 -7.30 30.33
N SER A 111 -2.28 -6.93 29.66
CA SER A 111 -3.60 -6.74 30.26
C SER A 111 -4.45 -8.01 30.15
N GLU A 112 -5.50 -8.12 30.96
CA GLU A 112 -6.46 -9.23 30.86
C GLU A 112 -7.11 -9.27 29.48
N ALA A 113 -7.59 -8.11 29.00
CA ALA A 113 -8.17 -7.98 27.67
C ALA A 113 -7.21 -8.52 26.60
N CYS A 114 -5.98 -7.98 26.51
CA CYS A 114 -5.03 -8.36 25.46
C CYS A 114 -4.60 -9.84 25.51
N ARG A 115 -4.60 -10.48 26.68
CA ARG A 115 -4.36 -11.93 26.77
C ARG A 115 -5.53 -12.77 26.26
N GLU A 116 -6.76 -12.28 26.42
CA GLU A 116 -8.00 -12.93 25.95
C GLU A 116 -8.27 -12.71 24.46
N PHE A 117 -7.57 -11.80 23.80
CA PHE A 117 -7.80 -11.53 22.38
C PHE A 117 -7.47 -12.74 21.49
N ASP A 118 -8.47 -13.16 20.72
CA ASP A 118 -8.35 -14.12 19.62
C ASP A 118 -9.18 -13.61 18.44
N VAL A 119 -8.56 -13.40 17.28
CA VAL A 119 -9.23 -12.99 16.04
C VAL A 119 -10.45 -13.86 15.72
N LYS A 120 -10.41 -15.16 16.05
CA LYS A 120 -11.49 -16.11 15.75
C LYS A 120 -12.76 -15.84 16.54
N THR A 121 -12.66 -15.16 17.69
CA THR A 121 -13.78 -14.90 18.60
C THR A 121 -14.31 -13.47 18.48
N VAL A 122 -13.66 -12.62 17.67
CA VAL A 122 -14.12 -11.25 17.38
C VAL A 122 -15.51 -11.29 16.74
N MET A 123 -16.37 -10.37 17.17
CA MET A 123 -17.70 -10.17 16.59
C MET A 123 -17.83 -8.75 16.02
N ILE A 124 -18.71 -8.58 15.04
CA ILE A 124 -19.08 -7.29 14.46
C ILE A 124 -20.45 -6.87 15.02
N GLN A 125 -20.53 -5.68 15.59
CA GLN A 125 -21.72 -5.09 16.18
C GLN A 125 -22.36 -4.09 15.20
N GLN A 126 -23.48 -4.45 14.58
CA GLN A 126 -24.16 -3.60 13.59
C GLN A 126 -25.13 -2.59 14.24
N GLY A 127 -24.57 -1.56 14.86
CA GLY A 127 -25.34 -0.61 15.66
C GLY A 127 -25.68 -1.15 17.05
N LYS A 128 -26.13 -0.24 17.93
CA LYS A 128 -26.16 -0.47 19.38
C LYS A 128 -27.07 -1.60 19.85
N ASP A 129 -28.16 -1.87 19.13
CA ASP A 129 -29.21 -2.81 19.54
C ASP A 129 -29.23 -4.10 18.71
N ALA A 130 -28.33 -4.27 17.73
CA ALA A 130 -28.26 -5.49 16.93
C ALA A 130 -27.58 -6.64 17.70
N GLU A 131 -27.83 -7.88 17.32
CA GLU A 131 -27.03 -9.00 17.81
C GLU A 131 -25.67 -9.02 17.08
N PRO A 132 -24.53 -9.11 17.79
CA PRO A 132 -23.23 -9.24 17.15
C PRO A 132 -23.15 -10.48 16.27
N VAL A 133 -22.48 -10.35 15.12
CA VAL A 133 -22.22 -11.45 14.19
C VAL A 133 -20.74 -11.81 14.25
N ALA A 134 -20.39 -13.10 14.21
CA ALA A 134 -19.00 -13.52 14.22
C ALA A 134 -18.22 -12.99 13.01
N PHE A 135 -17.01 -12.44 13.25
CA PHE A 135 -16.10 -12.00 12.18
C PHE A 135 -15.53 -13.18 11.37
N ASN A 136 -15.37 -14.35 12.01
CA ASN A 136 -14.85 -15.59 11.39
C ASN A 136 -13.43 -15.50 10.81
N GLY A 137 -12.58 -14.60 11.33
CA GLY A 137 -11.20 -14.44 10.89
C GLY A 137 -10.25 -15.57 11.32
N THR A 138 -9.03 -15.55 10.80
CA THR A 138 -7.95 -16.44 11.25
C THR A 138 -6.66 -15.67 11.48
N SER A 139 -5.82 -16.10 12.42
CA SER A 139 -4.55 -15.43 12.71
C SER A 139 -3.64 -15.25 11.49
N ALA A 140 -3.73 -16.13 10.49
CA ALA A 140 -2.93 -16.06 9.27
C ALA A 140 -3.43 -15.03 8.26
N ASP A 141 -4.75 -14.85 8.15
CA ASP A 141 -5.37 -13.91 7.20
C ASP A 141 -5.58 -12.52 7.83
N ASN A 142 -5.55 -12.46 9.16
CA ASN A 142 -5.80 -11.28 9.97
C ASN A 142 -4.68 -11.08 11.01
N PRO A 143 -3.44 -10.81 10.57
CA PRO A 143 -2.35 -10.57 11.49
C PRO A 143 -2.64 -9.35 12.38
N VAL A 144 -2.19 -9.43 13.63
CA VAL A 144 -2.43 -8.38 14.63
C VAL A 144 -1.42 -7.25 14.50
N VAL A 145 -1.89 -6.02 14.74
CA VAL A 145 -1.10 -4.80 14.65
C VAL A 145 -0.68 -4.33 16.03
N GLY A 146 -1.57 -4.38 17.01
CA GLY A 146 -1.26 -3.97 18.37
C GLY A 146 -2.41 -4.22 19.33
N CYS A 147 -2.11 -4.27 20.63
CA CYS A 147 -3.12 -4.31 21.68
C CYS A 147 -2.67 -3.46 22.88
N ILE A 148 -3.53 -2.54 23.30
CA ILE A 148 -3.29 -1.62 24.40
C ILE A 148 -4.63 -1.26 25.06
N GLU A 149 -4.63 -1.22 26.39
CA GLU A 149 -5.84 -0.98 27.18
C GLU A 149 -6.93 -2.02 26.82
N ASP A 150 -8.12 -1.55 26.45
CA ASP A 150 -9.26 -2.38 26.03
C ASP A 150 -9.43 -2.39 24.49
N TYR A 151 -8.38 -2.08 23.73
CA TYR A 151 -8.41 -2.05 22.26
C TYR A 151 -7.38 -2.99 21.65
N ALA A 152 -7.79 -3.68 20.57
CA ALA A 152 -6.92 -4.50 19.75
C ALA A 152 -7.12 -4.14 18.27
N ALA A 153 -6.02 -3.94 17.56
CA ALA A 153 -6.01 -3.66 16.14
C ALA A 153 -5.45 -4.85 15.37
N PHE A 154 -6.07 -5.17 14.24
CA PHE A 154 -5.67 -6.27 13.38
C PHE A 154 -6.02 -5.97 11.92
N VAL A 155 -5.31 -6.61 11.00
CA VAL A 155 -5.58 -6.47 9.57
C VAL A 155 -6.92 -7.13 9.25
N GLY A 156 -7.87 -6.36 8.70
CA GLY A 156 -9.20 -6.86 8.35
C GLY A 156 -9.16 -7.91 7.24
N LEU A 157 -8.25 -7.75 6.29
CA LEU A 157 -7.96 -8.72 5.24
C LEU A 157 -6.54 -8.50 4.73
N SER A 158 -5.70 -9.53 4.70
CA SER A 158 -4.37 -9.42 4.08
C SER A 158 -4.49 -9.21 2.55
N ASP A 159 -3.50 -8.58 1.92
CA ASP A 159 -3.50 -8.38 0.46
C ASP A 159 -3.61 -9.71 -0.29
N ARG A 160 -2.92 -10.75 0.19
CA ARG A 160 -3.03 -12.10 -0.36
C ARG A 160 -4.46 -12.61 -0.34
N THR A 161 -5.11 -12.51 0.82
CA THR A 161 -6.48 -12.99 0.98
C THR A 161 -7.46 -12.15 0.16
N ALA A 162 -7.23 -10.83 0.08
CA ALA A 162 -8.00 -9.94 -0.77
C ALA A 162 -7.89 -10.34 -2.24
N HIS A 163 -6.67 -10.63 -2.70
CA HIS A 163 -6.40 -11.11 -4.04
C HIS A 163 -7.06 -12.48 -4.32
N GLU A 164 -6.95 -13.43 -3.40
CA GLU A 164 -7.56 -14.76 -3.51
C GLU A 164 -9.10 -14.70 -3.55
N GLN A 165 -9.70 -13.67 -2.95
CA GLN A 165 -11.15 -13.49 -2.88
C GLN A 165 -11.69 -12.45 -3.86
N GLN A 166 -10.88 -11.90 -4.77
CA GLN A 166 -11.23 -10.76 -5.64
C GLN A 166 -12.57 -10.92 -6.40
N ASP A 167 -12.98 -12.16 -6.72
CA ASP A 167 -14.26 -12.43 -7.40
C ASP A 167 -15.48 -12.46 -6.45
N GLN A 168 -15.26 -12.46 -5.15
CA GLN A 168 -16.26 -12.58 -4.07
C GLN A 168 -16.40 -11.29 -3.26
N ILE A 169 -15.33 -10.50 -3.19
CA ILE A 169 -15.31 -9.20 -2.53
C ILE A 169 -15.11 -8.11 -3.59
N GLN A 170 -16.13 -7.28 -3.77
CA GLN A 170 -15.99 -6.06 -4.59
C GLN A 170 -15.57 -4.92 -3.69
N ASP A 171 -14.53 -4.18 -4.09
CA ASP A 171 -14.17 -2.87 -3.56
C ASP A 171 -13.91 -2.76 -2.05
N VAL A 172 -13.42 -3.84 -1.40
CA VAL A 172 -13.05 -3.76 0.02
C VAL A 172 -11.56 -3.40 0.15
N PRO A 173 -11.22 -2.17 0.60
CA PRO A 173 -9.82 -1.81 0.82
C PRO A 173 -9.22 -2.65 1.97
N THR A 174 -7.97 -3.05 1.83
CA THR A 174 -7.18 -3.59 2.94
C THR A 174 -7.06 -2.48 4.01
N ILE A 175 -7.65 -2.72 5.18
CA ILE A 175 -7.68 -1.77 6.32
C ILE A 175 -7.34 -2.46 7.63
N ILE A 176 -7.01 -1.66 8.64
CA ILE A 176 -6.88 -2.11 10.02
C ILE A 176 -8.26 -2.01 10.67
N LEU A 177 -8.78 -3.13 11.18
CA LEU A 177 -9.96 -3.15 12.03
C LEU A 177 -9.56 -2.95 13.49
N ILE A 178 -10.39 -2.25 14.24
CA ILE A 178 -10.18 -2.00 15.66
C ILE A 178 -11.33 -2.62 16.45
N ALA A 179 -11.00 -3.60 17.28
CA ALA A 179 -11.91 -4.20 18.23
C ALA A 179 -11.75 -3.57 19.62
N GLN A 180 -12.87 -3.44 20.33
CA GLN A 180 -12.91 -3.02 21.73
C GLN A 180 -13.40 -4.17 22.60
N TRP A 181 -12.82 -4.31 23.78
CA TRP A 181 -13.22 -5.25 24.81
C TRP A 181 -14.38 -4.67 25.64
N ASP A 182 -15.50 -5.38 25.69
CA ASP A 182 -16.67 -4.97 26.50
C ASP A 182 -16.67 -5.54 27.93
N GLY A 183 -15.59 -6.23 28.32
CA GLY A 183 -15.49 -7.00 29.56
C GLY A 183 -15.78 -8.50 29.39
N LYS A 184 -16.28 -8.94 28.24
CA LYS A 184 -16.62 -10.35 27.96
C LYS A 184 -16.23 -10.82 26.56
N ARG A 185 -16.27 -9.94 25.57
CA ARG A 185 -16.00 -10.25 24.17
C ARG A 185 -15.39 -9.06 23.45
N TRP A 186 -14.73 -9.37 22.35
CA TRP A 186 -14.13 -8.40 21.44
C TRP A 186 -15.12 -8.02 20.35
N LEU A 187 -15.41 -6.74 20.22
CA LEU A 187 -16.39 -6.21 19.28
C LEU A 187 -15.75 -5.19 18.33
N VAL A 188 -15.99 -5.35 17.04
CA VAL A 188 -15.77 -4.30 16.04
C VAL A 188 -17.11 -3.61 15.80
N GLU A 189 -17.22 -2.33 16.15
CA GLU A 189 -18.46 -1.58 15.95
C GLU A 189 -18.61 -1.17 14.47
N SER A 190 -19.79 -1.38 13.90
CA SER A 190 -20.20 -0.74 12.64
C SER A 190 -20.67 0.68 12.93
N ARG A 191 -20.20 1.62 12.10
CA ARG A 191 -20.47 3.05 12.14
C ARG A 191 -21.14 3.47 10.84
N GLN A 192 -21.73 4.67 10.84
CA GLN A 192 -22.21 5.33 9.64
C GLN A 192 -21.40 6.58 9.37
N ASP A 193 -21.08 6.83 8.11
CA ASP A 193 -20.52 8.11 7.68
C ASP A 193 -21.62 9.17 7.53
N GLU A 194 -21.23 10.38 7.11
CA GLU A 194 -22.15 11.50 6.93
C GLU A 194 -23.22 11.22 5.85
N ASP A 195 -22.91 10.35 4.88
CA ASP A 195 -23.81 9.92 3.81
C ASP A 195 -24.66 8.70 4.19
N GLY A 196 -24.49 8.17 5.41
CA GLY A 196 -25.23 7.05 5.96
C GLY A 196 -24.70 5.67 5.54
N ALA A 197 -23.58 5.61 4.81
CA ALA A 197 -22.94 4.37 4.45
C ALA A 197 -22.30 3.70 5.68
N GLN A 198 -22.50 2.39 5.80
CA GLN A 198 -22.03 1.61 6.94
C GLN A 198 -20.58 1.19 6.74
N TYR A 199 -19.73 1.42 7.74
CA TYR A 199 -18.35 0.98 7.74
C TYR A 199 -17.95 0.44 9.13
N ASN A 200 -17.07 -0.55 9.16
CA ASN A 200 -16.53 -1.06 10.43
C ASN A 200 -15.51 -0.08 11.03
N THR A 201 -15.42 -0.03 12.36
CA THR A 201 -14.41 0.76 13.07
C THR A 201 -13.02 0.35 12.58
N SER A 202 -12.38 1.26 11.85
CA SER A 202 -11.20 0.95 11.05
C SER A 202 -10.36 2.17 10.70
N VAL A 203 -9.08 1.93 10.42
CA VAL A 203 -8.15 2.96 9.97
C VAL A 203 -7.26 2.42 8.85
N ASN A 204 -6.64 3.33 8.12
CA ASN A 204 -5.61 2.95 7.13
C ASN A 204 -4.30 2.59 7.83
N PHE A 205 -3.45 1.88 7.11
CA PHE A 205 -2.06 1.62 7.52
C PHE A 205 -1.23 2.90 7.44
N TYR A 206 -0.28 3.09 8.36
CA TYR A 206 0.66 4.22 8.29
C TYR A 206 1.40 4.31 6.94
N PRO A 207 1.99 3.23 6.38
CA PRO A 207 2.56 3.25 5.04
C PRO A 207 1.63 3.79 3.95
N ASN A 208 0.35 3.41 3.99
CA ASN A 208 -0.66 3.89 3.03
C ASN A 208 -1.00 5.36 3.28
N LEU A 209 -1.18 5.77 4.54
CA LEU A 209 -1.45 7.17 4.89
C LEU A 209 -0.33 8.08 4.42
N ARG A 210 0.93 7.68 4.59
CA ARG A 210 2.09 8.48 4.19
C ARG A 210 2.17 8.72 2.69
N THR A 211 1.73 7.73 1.91
CA THR A 211 1.74 7.78 0.45
C THR A 211 0.56 8.60 -0.10
N PHE A 212 -0.59 8.54 0.58
CA PHE A 212 -1.84 9.17 0.13
C PHE A 212 -2.42 10.08 1.23
N GLN A 213 -1.68 11.14 1.59
CA GLN A 213 -2.04 12.03 2.70
C GLN A 213 -3.24 12.94 2.38
N GLY A 214 -3.53 13.19 1.10
CA GLY A 214 -4.57 14.12 0.66
C GLY A 214 -4.02 15.55 0.49
N SER A 215 -4.85 16.48 0.03
CA SER A 215 -4.41 17.80 -0.45
C SER A 215 -3.96 18.79 0.62
N ASP A 216 -4.08 18.47 1.91
CA ASP A 216 -3.80 19.40 3.01
C ASP A 216 -2.42 19.19 3.67
N ASN A 217 -1.62 18.24 3.18
CA ASN A 217 -0.28 17.91 3.69
C ASN A 217 -0.23 17.68 5.21
N THR A 218 -1.34 17.23 5.80
CA THR A 218 -1.39 16.92 7.23
C THR A 218 -0.51 15.71 7.52
N PRO A 219 0.40 15.76 8.52
CA PRO A 219 1.26 14.64 8.86
C PRO A 219 0.45 13.36 9.13
N ALA A 220 0.95 12.21 8.65
CA ALA A 220 0.26 10.92 8.80
C ALA A 220 -0.05 10.56 10.27
N SER A 221 0.82 10.96 11.20
CA SER A 221 0.61 10.81 12.65
C SER A 221 -0.63 11.57 13.14
N GLU A 222 -0.79 12.83 12.72
CA GLU A 222 -1.95 13.66 13.07
C GLU A 222 -3.23 13.16 12.41
N LEU A 223 -3.17 12.75 11.14
CA LEU A 223 -4.29 12.13 10.43
C LEU A 223 -4.76 10.86 11.13
N MET A 224 -3.84 9.99 11.58
CA MET A 224 -4.20 8.77 12.30
C MET A 224 -4.92 9.08 13.62
N VAL A 225 -4.37 10.02 14.41
CA VAL A 225 -4.99 10.45 15.68
C VAL A 225 -6.38 11.03 15.44
N SER A 226 -6.53 11.86 14.40
CA SER A 226 -7.81 12.44 14.01
C SER A 226 -8.83 11.36 13.64
N ARG A 227 -8.43 10.36 12.84
CA ARG A 227 -9.29 9.24 12.41
C ARG A 227 -9.72 8.34 13.57
N LEU A 228 -8.84 8.09 14.54
CA LEU A 228 -9.18 7.34 15.75
C LEU A 228 -10.20 8.11 16.60
N LYS A 229 -9.95 9.41 16.84
CA LYS A 229 -10.85 10.27 17.61
C LYS A 229 -12.22 10.44 16.97
N ALA A 230 -12.28 10.57 15.64
CA ALA A 230 -13.55 10.63 14.90
C ALA A 230 -14.40 9.37 15.12
N GLN A 231 -13.76 8.24 15.43
CA GLN A 231 -14.39 6.97 15.75
C GLN A 231 -14.54 6.75 17.27
N GLY A 232 -14.35 7.78 18.10
CA GLY A 232 -14.49 7.68 19.55
C GLY A 232 -13.39 6.87 20.24
N ILE A 233 -12.34 6.47 19.52
CA ILE A 233 -11.21 5.73 20.08
C ILE A 233 -10.22 6.71 20.69
N THR A 234 -9.93 6.51 21.97
CA THR A 234 -8.89 7.25 22.69
C THR A 234 -8.05 6.23 23.43
N VAL A 235 -6.76 6.18 23.08
CA VAL A 235 -5.74 5.37 23.74
C VAL A 235 -4.58 6.27 24.15
N SER A 236 -3.83 5.86 25.17
CA SER A 236 -2.66 6.60 25.64
C SER A 236 -1.57 6.79 24.57
N ASP A 237 -1.42 5.81 23.67
CA ASP A 237 -0.40 5.82 22.61
C ASP A 237 -0.95 5.15 21.34
N PRO A 238 -1.36 5.93 20.33
CA PRO A 238 -1.91 5.43 19.07
C PRO A 238 -0.98 4.49 18.31
N GLU A 239 0.33 4.73 18.29
CA GLU A 239 1.28 3.90 17.52
C GLU A 239 1.47 2.51 18.14
N LYS A 240 1.19 2.35 19.45
CA LYS A 240 1.11 1.04 20.09
C LYS A 240 -0.13 0.24 19.69
N LEU A 241 -1.20 0.92 19.29
CA LEU A 241 -2.41 0.27 18.78
C LEU A 241 -2.28 0.00 17.28
N VAL A 242 -1.99 1.02 16.48
CA VAL A 242 -2.10 0.98 15.01
C VAL A 242 -0.77 0.78 14.27
N GLY A 243 0.29 0.47 15.02
CA GLY A 243 1.62 0.22 14.48
C GLY A 243 2.46 1.49 14.35
N PRO A 244 3.77 1.33 14.07
CA PRO A 244 4.68 2.46 13.99
C PRO A 244 4.43 3.28 12.73
N ASN A 245 4.53 4.59 12.87
CA ASN A 245 4.56 5.50 11.74
C ASN A 245 5.90 5.34 11.01
N ARG A 246 5.93 4.49 9.96
CA ARG A 246 7.10 4.17 9.14
C ARG A 246 6.69 3.89 7.69
N VAL A 247 7.64 4.06 6.76
CA VAL A 247 7.43 3.82 5.32
C VAL A 247 7.09 2.37 4.97
N THR A 248 7.60 1.40 5.74
CA THR A 248 7.33 -0.02 5.51
C THR A 248 7.37 -0.82 6.81
N TRP A 249 6.59 -1.90 6.84
CA TRP A 249 6.49 -2.84 7.95
C TRP A 249 7.13 -4.21 7.65
N ALA A 250 7.88 -4.29 6.55
CA ALA A 250 8.48 -5.53 6.09
C ALA A 250 9.38 -6.19 7.16
N PHE A 251 9.31 -7.51 7.25
CA PHE A 251 10.13 -8.25 8.19
C PHE A 251 11.59 -8.36 7.70
N PRO A 252 12.57 -8.09 8.58
CA PRO A 252 13.91 -8.61 8.39
C PRO A 252 13.85 -10.13 8.23
N SER A 253 14.61 -10.66 7.27
CA SER A 253 14.63 -12.11 7.04
C SER A 253 15.97 -12.57 6.53
N THR A 254 16.28 -13.80 6.89
CA THR A 254 17.44 -14.56 6.41
C THR A 254 16.99 -15.74 5.54
N SER A 255 15.70 -15.77 5.16
CA SER A 255 15.13 -16.80 4.29
C SER A 255 15.93 -16.92 2.99
N SER A 256 16.18 -18.15 2.56
CA SER A 256 16.92 -18.41 1.32
C SER A 256 16.11 -17.98 0.10
N TRP A 257 16.80 -17.72 -1.00
CA TRP A 257 16.19 -17.52 -2.31
C TRP A 257 15.86 -18.87 -2.96
N LYS A 258 14.71 -18.93 -3.65
CA LYS A 258 14.26 -20.09 -4.44
C LYS A 258 13.75 -19.61 -5.78
N ALA A 259 13.81 -20.47 -6.80
CA ALA A 259 13.21 -20.15 -8.09
C ALA A 259 11.68 -19.98 -7.96
N PHE A 260 11.12 -19.03 -8.71
CA PHE A 260 9.69 -19.00 -9.03
C PHE A 260 9.53 -19.17 -10.53
N ASP A 261 8.38 -19.71 -10.94
CA ASP A 261 8.02 -19.90 -12.33
C ASP A 261 6.61 -19.39 -12.57
N ALA A 262 6.53 -18.24 -13.26
CA ALA A 262 5.32 -17.67 -13.84
C ALA A 262 5.54 -17.46 -15.35
N SER A 263 6.24 -18.41 -16.00
CA SER A 263 6.58 -18.35 -17.43
C SER A 263 5.38 -18.16 -18.35
N LYS A 264 4.20 -18.67 -17.97
CA LYS A 264 2.94 -18.41 -18.70
C LYS A 264 2.58 -16.93 -18.77
N GLN A 265 2.92 -16.16 -17.74
CA GLN A 265 2.77 -14.71 -17.64
C GLN A 265 4.02 -13.96 -18.12
N GLY A 266 5.05 -14.69 -18.60
CA GLY A 266 6.32 -14.12 -19.06
C GLY A 266 7.31 -13.75 -17.96
N PHE A 267 7.15 -14.28 -16.75
CA PHE A 267 8.03 -13.94 -15.63
C PHE A 267 8.69 -15.18 -15.03
N THR A 268 10.02 -15.18 -14.95
CA THR A 268 10.78 -16.18 -14.19
C THR A 268 11.88 -15.50 -13.39
N GLY A 269 12.39 -16.17 -12.36
CA GLY A 269 13.47 -15.61 -11.54
C GLY A 269 13.57 -16.28 -10.18
N GLN A 270 14.03 -15.52 -9.19
CA GLN A 270 14.12 -15.96 -7.81
C GLN A 270 13.27 -15.09 -6.88
N MET A 271 12.72 -15.72 -5.85
CA MET A 271 11.99 -15.07 -4.77
C MET A 271 12.44 -15.63 -3.43
N ARG A 272 12.16 -14.91 -2.34
CA ARG A 272 12.41 -15.46 -1.01
C ARG A 272 11.54 -16.69 -0.74
N SER A 273 12.11 -17.64 0.00
CA SER A 273 11.48 -18.93 0.27
C SER A 273 10.24 -18.84 1.15
N ASP A 274 10.14 -17.79 1.96
CA ASP A 274 9.00 -17.45 2.81
C ASP A 274 7.94 -16.60 2.11
N TRP A 275 8.11 -16.30 0.81
CA TRP A 275 7.09 -15.66 0.00
C TRP A 275 6.23 -16.68 -0.73
N THR A 276 5.00 -16.24 -1.01
CA THR A 276 4.05 -16.92 -1.88
C THR A 276 3.87 -16.12 -3.16
N VAL A 277 3.71 -16.80 -4.28
CA VAL A 277 3.47 -16.17 -5.58
C VAL A 277 2.12 -16.62 -6.12
N SER A 278 1.36 -15.66 -6.65
CA SER A 278 0.14 -15.90 -7.40
C SER A 278 0.27 -15.21 -8.73
N ALA A 279 0.08 -15.94 -9.83
CA ALA A 279 0.15 -15.41 -11.17
C ALA A 279 -1.15 -15.68 -11.92
N LYS A 280 -1.64 -14.66 -12.64
CA LYS A 280 -2.92 -14.69 -13.36
C LYS A 280 -2.77 -13.94 -14.67
N THR A 281 -3.45 -14.44 -15.68
CA THR A 281 -3.74 -13.71 -16.92
C THR A 281 -5.22 -13.33 -16.89
N SER A 282 -5.52 -12.06 -17.14
CA SER A 282 -6.87 -11.49 -17.17
C SER A 282 -7.13 -10.89 -18.54
N GLU A 283 -8.37 -10.97 -19.02
CA GLU A 283 -8.81 -10.28 -20.23
C GLU A 283 -9.67 -9.07 -19.80
N VAL A 284 -9.22 -7.86 -20.15
CA VAL A 284 -9.91 -6.60 -19.80
C VAL A 284 -10.27 -5.88 -21.10
N GLY A 285 -11.52 -6.03 -21.53
CA GLY A 285 -11.93 -5.52 -22.84
C GLY A 285 -11.16 -6.23 -23.97
N ASN A 286 -10.32 -5.49 -24.69
CA ASN A 286 -9.49 -6.02 -25.78
C ASN A 286 -8.01 -6.20 -25.36
N THR A 287 -7.66 -5.92 -24.11
CA THR A 287 -6.29 -6.08 -23.60
C THR A 287 -6.16 -7.39 -22.83
N THR A 288 -4.94 -7.94 -22.86
CA THR A 288 -4.56 -9.05 -21.98
C THR A 288 -3.60 -8.53 -20.93
N GLU A 289 -3.90 -8.81 -19.67
CA GLU A 289 -3.14 -8.36 -18.51
C GLU A 289 -2.55 -9.57 -17.79
N ASP A 290 -1.23 -9.64 -17.72
CA ASP A 290 -0.48 -10.66 -17.02
C ASP A 290 0.07 -10.08 -15.72
N HIS A 291 -0.21 -10.76 -14.63
CA HIS A 291 0.21 -10.34 -13.31
C HIS A 291 0.93 -11.47 -12.57
N ALA A 292 1.94 -11.11 -11.80
CA ALA A 292 2.49 -11.96 -10.75
C ALA A 292 2.62 -11.16 -9.45
N TRP A 293 1.84 -11.53 -8.43
CA TRP A 293 1.90 -10.94 -7.10
C TRP A 293 2.72 -11.83 -6.18
N PHE A 294 3.64 -11.22 -5.45
CA PHE A 294 4.46 -11.86 -4.45
C PHE A 294 4.03 -11.35 -3.10
N PHE A 295 3.50 -12.22 -2.26
CA PHE A 295 3.09 -11.89 -0.91
C PHE A 295 4.12 -12.38 0.08
N ASP A 296 4.45 -11.53 1.05
CA ASP A 296 5.34 -11.90 2.14
C ASP A 296 4.68 -12.89 3.11
N LYS A 297 5.39 -13.24 4.19
CA LYS A 297 4.92 -14.22 5.17
C LYS A 297 3.67 -13.77 5.93
N THR A 298 3.33 -12.48 5.94
CA THR A 298 2.12 -11.94 6.58
C THR A 298 0.98 -11.73 5.58
N GLY A 299 1.23 -12.01 4.30
CA GLY A 299 0.26 -11.82 3.23
C GLY A 299 0.24 -10.40 2.67
N ALA A 300 1.18 -9.53 3.05
CA ALA A 300 1.33 -8.20 2.46
C ALA A 300 2.05 -8.28 1.10
N THR A 301 1.70 -7.40 0.16
CA THR A 301 2.32 -7.39 -1.16
C THR A 301 3.79 -6.95 -1.08
N ALA A 302 4.71 -7.85 -1.39
CA ALA A 302 6.14 -7.58 -1.48
C ALA A 302 6.51 -7.00 -2.85
N PHE A 303 6.08 -7.67 -3.93
CA PHE A 303 6.26 -7.25 -5.33
C PHE A 303 4.99 -7.49 -6.13
N HIS A 304 4.81 -6.69 -7.17
CA HIS A 304 3.81 -6.91 -8.20
C HIS A 304 4.47 -6.71 -9.56
N LEU A 305 4.49 -7.75 -10.38
CA LEU A 305 4.87 -7.66 -11.78
C LEU A 305 3.61 -7.54 -12.63
N TYR A 306 3.63 -6.59 -13.55
CA TYR A 306 2.50 -6.33 -14.44
C TYR A 306 3.01 -6.20 -15.88
N ARG A 307 2.45 -7.02 -16.77
CA ARG A 307 2.63 -6.95 -18.22
C ARG A 307 1.26 -6.80 -18.87
N VAL A 308 1.16 -5.93 -19.84
CA VAL A 308 -0.05 -5.71 -20.62
C VAL A 308 0.24 -5.89 -22.11
N ALA A 309 -0.66 -6.58 -22.79
CA ALA A 309 -0.69 -6.66 -24.24
C ALA A 309 -1.82 -5.79 -24.78
N THR A 310 -1.47 -4.73 -25.50
CA THR A 310 -2.40 -3.78 -26.11
C THR A 310 -1.99 -3.48 -27.56
N PRO A 311 -2.96 -3.34 -28.48
CA PRO A 311 -2.68 -3.03 -29.88
C PRO A 311 -2.07 -1.64 -30.11
N SER A 312 -2.01 -0.76 -29.09
CA SER A 312 -1.30 0.52 -29.26
C SER A 312 -0.69 1.08 -27.99
N GLU A 313 0.56 1.55 -28.10
CA GLU A 313 1.28 2.26 -27.04
C GLU A 313 0.54 3.54 -26.56
N ALA A 314 -0.29 4.12 -27.43
CA ALA A 314 -1.11 5.30 -27.10
C ALA A 314 -2.13 5.02 -25.99
N GLU A 315 -2.62 3.78 -25.88
CA GLU A 315 -3.54 3.37 -24.80
C GLU A 315 -2.84 3.38 -23.43
N LEU A 316 -1.50 3.25 -23.40
CA LEU A 316 -0.69 3.31 -22.18
C LEU A 316 -0.16 4.71 -21.89
N LYS A 317 -0.06 5.57 -22.90
CA LYS A 317 0.51 6.92 -22.83
C LYS A 317 -0.46 8.01 -22.33
N LEU A 318 -1.54 7.63 -21.64
CA LEU A 318 -2.36 8.61 -20.93
C LEU A 318 -1.58 9.13 -19.72
N CYS A 319 -0.87 10.23 -19.94
CA CYS A 319 -0.21 10.95 -18.87
C CYS A 319 -0.92 12.29 -18.64
N PRO A 320 -1.83 12.37 -17.65
CA PRO A 320 -2.61 13.59 -17.41
C PRO A 320 -1.73 14.77 -16.97
N ASN A 321 -0.56 14.49 -16.37
CA ASN A 321 0.22 15.47 -15.64
C ASN A 321 1.59 15.76 -16.27
N THR A 322 1.57 16.46 -17.41
CA THR A 322 2.78 16.76 -18.22
C THR A 322 3.81 17.69 -17.59
N SER A 323 3.49 18.34 -16.46
CA SER A 323 4.35 19.31 -15.81
C SER A 323 4.94 18.87 -14.47
N LEU A 324 4.43 17.79 -13.87
CA LEU A 324 4.89 17.35 -12.55
C LEU A 324 6.29 16.75 -12.65
N PRO A 325 7.17 16.97 -11.67
CA PRO A 325 8.53 16.45 -11.70
C PRO A 325 8.61 14.96 -11.30
N TYR A 326 9.68 14.31 -11.75
CA TYR A 326 10.22 13.11 -11.08
C TYR A 326 11.71 13.30 -10.78
N GLU A 327 12.19 12.59 -9.78
CA GLU A 327 13.60 12.49 -9.41
C GLU A 327 13.98 11.02 -9.14
N ILE A 328 15.16 10.62 -9.61
CA ILE A 328 15.78 9.33 -9.29
C ILE A 328 16.73 9.56 -8.12
N ASP A 329 16.26 9.21 -6.93
CA ASP A 329 17.04 9.32 -5.69
C ASP A 329 18.26 8.39 -5.71
N LYS A 330 18.07 7.18 -6.27
CA LYS A 330 19.10 6.16 -6.36
C LYS A 330 18.84 5.24 -7.53
N ALA A 331 19.86 4.92 -8.30
CA ALA A 331 19.83 3.86 -9.30
C ALA A 331 20.99 2.89 -9.10
N GLU A 332 20.72 1.60 -9.22
CA GLU A 332 21.69 0.52 -9.14
C GLU A 332 21.61 -0.33 -10.42
N PRO A 333 22.69 -0.42 -11.22
CA PRO A 333 22.70 -1.19 -12.45
C PRO A 333 22.58 -2.69 -12.15
N LEU A 334 21.76 -3.38 -12.93
CA LEU A 334 21.46 -4.81 -12.72
C LEU A 334 22.32 -5.74 -13.56
N GLY A 335 23.00 -5.21 -14.59
CA GLY A 335 23.69 -6.04 -15.59
C GLY A 335 22.75 -6.95 -16.41
N THR A 336 21.44 -6.76 -16.26
CA THR A 336 20.38 -7.44 -16.99
C THR A 336 19.90 -6.54 -18.12
N GLN A 337 19.52 -7.13 -19.24
CA GLN A 337 19.03 -6.40 -20.40
C GLN A 337 17.60 -6.79 -20.75
N LEU A 338 16.85 -5.79 -21.22
CA LEU A 338 15.54 -5.95 -21.82
C LEU A 338 15.56 -5.28 -23.19
N GLU A 339 15.27 -6.02 -24.26
CA GLU A 339 15.36 -5.52 -25.64
C GLU A 339 16.69 -4.81 -26.00
N ASN A 340 17.82 -5.29 -25.48
CA ASN A 340 19.16 -4.68 -25.60
C ASN A 340 19.35 -3.35 -24.84
N GLN A 341 18.45 -2.99 -23.94
CA GLN A 341 18.62 -1.87 -23.01
C GLN A 341 19.12 -2.38 -21.67
N ASP A 342 20.22 -1.80 -21.17
CA ASP A 342 20.71 -2.10 -19.83
C ASP A 342 19.71 -1.58 -18.79
N LEU A 343 19.33 -2.42 -17.83
CA LEU A 343 18.38 -2.06 -16.79
C LEU A 343 19.06 -1.69 -15.46
N SER A 344 18.40 -0.77 -14.75
CA SER A 344 18.74 -0.38 -13.38
C SER A 344 17.51 -0.53 -12.49
N LEU A 345 17.72 -0.93 -11.24
CA LEU A 345 16.73 -0.76 -10.19
C LEU A 345 16.87 0.65 -9.62
N ALA A 346 15.79 1.40 -9.61
CA ALA A 346 15.77 2.77 -9.14
C ALA A 346 14.76 2.98 -8.01
N LEU A 347 15.10 3.88 -7.10
CA LEU A 347 14.16 4.54 -6.22
C LEU A 347 13.80 5.88 -6.88
N VAL A 348 12.52 6.07 -7.19
CA VAL A 348 12.04 7.20 -8.00
C VAL A 348 10.93 7.91 -7.27
N THR A 349 11.14 9.18 -6.95
CA THR A 349 10.14 10.07 -6.34
C THR A 349 9.43 10.87 -7.43
N SER A 350 8.11 10.99 -7.30
CA SER A 350 7.25 11.77 -8.20
C SER A 350 6.21 12.52 -7.38
N GLU A 351 5.71 13.62 -7.93
CA GLU A 351 4.61 14.38 -7.32
C GLU A 351 3.28 14.09 -8.04
N ASP A 352 2.18 14.13 -7.30
CA ASP A 352 0.83 14.20 -7.87
C ASP A 352 0.37 15.66 -8.09
N GLU A 353 -0.84 15.84 -8.65
CA GLU A 353 -1.38 17.18 -8.95
C GLU A 353 -1.63 18.06 -7.71
N TYR A 354 -1.64 17.45 -6.53
CA TYR A 354 -1.82 18.11 -5.24
C TYR A 354 -0.48 18.40 -4.55
N GLY A 355 0.65 18.02 -5.18
CA GLY A 355 1.99 18.17 -4.62
C GLY A 355 2.35 17.10 -3.59
N ASN A 356 1.60 15.99 -3.53
CA ASN A 356 1.99 14.85 -2.71
C ASN A 356 3.12 14.09 -3.38
N GLU A 357 4.22 13.92 -2.65
CA GLU A 357 5.32 13.06 -3.08
C GLU A 357 4.98 11.59 -2.82
N PHE A 358 5.20 10.75 -3.83
CA PHE A 358 5.21 9.31 -3.70
C PHE A 358 6.44 8.73 -4.39
N THR A 359 7.04 7.75 -3.74
CA THR A 359 8.27 7.11 -4.20
C THR A 359 7.99 5.67 -4.59
N SER A 360 8.52 5.25 -5.73
CA SER A 360 8.40 3.89 -6.27
C SER A 360 9.76 3.21 -6.35
N VAL A 361 9.77 1.89 -6.16
CA VAL A 361 10.92 1.06 -6.55
C VAL A 361 10.65 0.51 -7.94
N SER A 362 11.45 0.93 -8.91
CA SER A 362 11.14 0.77 -10.33
C SER A 362 12.30 0.19 -11.12
N LEU A 363 11.99 -0.66 -12.09
CA LEU A 363 12.93 -1.24 -13.04
C LEU A 363 12.95 -0.38 -14.31
N ILE A 364 14.02 0.39 -14.51
CA ILE A 364 14.08 1.41 -15.57
C ILE A 364 15.28 1.19 -16.51
N PRO A 365 15.25 1.73 -17.73
CA PRO A 365 16.43 1.84 -18.56
C PRO A 365 17.53 2.62 -17.83
N SER A 366 18.76 2.13 -17.85
CA SER A 366 19.91 2.77 -17.19
C SER A 366 20.29 4.12 -17.80
N SER A 367 19.75 4.43 -18.99
CA SER A 367 19.89 5.72 -19.66
C SER A 367 18.84 6.75 -19.23
N THR A 368 17.88 6.38 -18.37
CA THR A 368 16.84 7.30 -17.88
C THR A 368 17.50 8.49 -17.17
N PRO A 369 17.14 9.74 -17.51
CA PRO A 369 17.66 10.91 -16.82
C PRO A 369 17.37 10.86 -15.32
N SER A 370 18.27 11.42 -14.50
CA SER A 370 18.10 11.44 -13.03
C SER A 370 16.92 12.31 -12.57
N SER A 371 16.40 13.18 -13.43
CA SER A 371 15.19 13.96 -13.18
C SER A 371 14.56 14.42 -14.48
N GLY A 372 13.27 14.75 -14.44
CA GLY A 372 12.53 15.21 -15.60
C GLY A 372 11.07 15.45 -15.27
N LYS A 373 10.20 15.44 -16.29
CA LYS A 373 8.75 15.50 -16.10
C LYS A 373 8.20 14.09 -15.97
N TYR A 374 7.15 13.92 -15.18
CA TYR A 374 6.51 12.63 -14.91
C TYR A 374 6.14 11.87 -16.18
N CYS A 375 5.67 12.55 -17.23
CA CYS A 375 5.36 11.91 -18.51
C CYS A 375 6.58 11.49 -19.33
N ASP A 376 7.76 11.99 -19.00
CA ASP A 376 9.03 11.55 -19.60
C ASP A 376 9.59 10.32 -18.85
N PHE A 377 9.05 9.98 -17.67
CA PHE A 377 9.42 8.80 -16.93
C PHE A 377 8.87 7.54 -17.62
N PRO A 378 9.69 6.50 -17.86
CA PRO A 378 9.25 5.28 -18.52
C PRO A 378 8.41 4.43 -17.57
N ARG A 379 7.12 4.79 -17.39
CA ARG A 379 6.18 3.98 -16.60
C ARG A 379 5.97 2.59 -17.20
N TYR A 380 5.98 2.50 -18.51
CA TYR A 380 5.91 1.24 -19.24
C TYR A 380 7.13 1.10 -20.15
N MET A 381 7.73 -0.09 -20.17
CA MET A 381 8.77 -0.47 -21.13
C MET A 381 8.19 -1.42 -22.17
N SER A 382 8.53 -1.19 -23.44
CA SER A 382 8.29 -2.16 -24.52
C SER A 382 9.02 -3.47 -24.22
N LEU A 383 8.34 -4.59 -24.48
CA LEU A 383 8.91 -5.93 -24.56
C LEU A 383 8.98 -6.44 -26.01
N GLY A 384 8.64 -5.58 -26.97
CA GLY A 384 8.55 -5.89 -28.39
C GLY A 384 7.13 -6.24 -28.80
N GLY A 385 6.80 -5.95 -30.06
CA GLY A 385 5.42 -6.07 -30.56
C GLY A 385 4.46 -5.18 -29.76
N ASP A 386 3.34 -5.77 -29.34
CA ASP A 386 2.22 -5.11 -28.66
C ASP A 386 2.26 -5.32 -27.13
N GLN A 387 3.42 -5.66 -26.56
CA GLN A 387 3.59 -5.99 -25.14
C GLN A 387 4.40 -4.97 -24.37
N PHE A 388 3.93 -4.64 -23.17
CA PHE A 388 4.50 -3.62 -22.30
C PHE A 388 4.56 -4.10 -20.86
N PHE A 389 5.61 -3.71 -20.16
CA PHE A 389 5.85 -4.03 -18.76
C PHE A 389 5.77 -2.76 -17.91
N ASP A 390 4.97 -2.76 -16.84
CA ASP A 390 4.97 -1.66 -15.86
C ASP A 390 6.27 -1.72 -15.06
N THR A 391 6.98 -0.60 -15.03
CA THR A 391 8.29 -0.51 -14.40
C THR A 391 8.22 -0.54 -12.88
N THR A 392 7.05 -0.30 -12.28
CA THR A 392 6.86 -0.29 -10.83
C THR A 392 6.88 -1.72 -10.28
N LEU A 393 7.89 -2.05 -9.45
CA LEU A 393 8.03 -3.40 -8.88
C LEU A 393 7.34 -3.56 -7.53
N ARG A 394 7.30 -2.49 -6.73
CA ARG A 394 6.78 -2.52 -5.35
C ARG A 394 5.67 -1.48 -5.17
N PRO A 395 4.82 -1.66 -4.14
CA PRO A 395 3.90 -0.61 -3.71
C PRO A 395 4.62 0.72 -3.48
N LEU A 396 3.89 1.82 -3.66
CA LEU A 396 4.39 3.16 -3.46
C LEU A 396 4.71 3.43 -1.98
N TYR A 397 5.65 4.35 -1.76
CA TYR A 397 6.18 4.72 -0.46
C TYR A 397 6.06 6.23 -0.24
N GLY A 398 5.65 6.62 0.97
CA GLY A 398 5.75 8.01 1.45
C GLY A 398 6.82 8.10 2.53
N PHE A 399 7.86 8.89 2.27
CA PHE A 399 8.94 9.16 3.21
C PHE A 399 8.70 10.48 3.95
N GLU A 400 8.97 10.53 5.25
CA GLU A 400 8.87 11.79 6.02
C GLU A 400 10.13 12.66 5.90
N SER A 401 11.24 12.08 5.47
CA SER A 401 12.52 12.78 5.33
C SER A 401 13.51 12.02 4.44
N ASP A 402 14.52 12.73 3.95
CA ASP A 402 15.67 12.10 3.27
C ASP A 402 16.43 11.12 4.17
N ALA A 403 16.47 11.35 5.48
CA ALA A 403 17.10 10.42 6.41
C ALA A 403 16.39 9.06 6.42
N GLU A 404 15.05 9.06 6.38
CA GLU A 404 14.27 7.82 6.28
C GLU A 404 14.48 7.13 4.93
N LYS A 405 14.64 7.92 3.85
CA LYS A 405 14.98 7.41 2.52
C LYS A 405 16.34 6.70 2.51
N GLU A 406 17.36 7.29 3.13
CA GLU A 406 18.68 6.66 3.31
C GLU A 406 18.61 5.37 4.17
N GLU A 407 17.82 5.38 5.25
CA GLU A 407 17.57 4.17 6.05
C GLU A 407 16.91 3.06 5.23
N PHE A 408 15.94 3.41 4.36
CA PHE A 408 15.32 2.46 3.44
C PHE A 408 16.32 1.90 2.43
N LEU A 409 17.18 2.72 1.84
CA LEU A 409 18.24 2.27 0.93
C LEU A 409 19.26 1.33 1.61
N ALA A 410 19.46 1.47 2.93
CA ALA A 410 20.29 0.56 3.72
C ALA A 410 19.55 -0.73 4.17
N SER A 411 18.22 -0.76 4.05
CA SER A 411 17.35 -1.80 4.61
C SER A 411 17.43 -3.14 3.88
N GLN A 412 16.86 -4.18 4.51
CA GLN A 412 16.66 -5.48 3.84
C GLN A 412 15.66 -5.39 2.68
N VAL A 413 14.71 -4.44 2.74
CA VAL A 413 13.68 -4.26 1.69
C VAL A 413 14.34 -3.87 0.38
N TRP A 414 15.25 -2.89 0.40
CA TRP A 414 16.00 -2.48 -0.78
C TRP A 414 16.94 -3.59 -1.30
N LYS A 415 17.62 -4.30 -0.39
CA LYS A 415 18.48 -5.46 -0.75
C LYS A 415 17.68 -6.57 -1.42
N ASP A 416 16.49 -6.88 -0.89
CA ASP A 416 15.58 -7.86 -1.49
C ASP A 416 15.10 -7.41 -2.87
N SER A 417 14.85 -6.11 -3.07
CA SER A 417 14.51 -5.55 -4.39
C SER A 417 15.64 -5.71 -5.39
N LEU A 418 16.89 -5.47 -4.98
CA LEU A 418 18.06 -5.65 -5.85
C LEU A 418 18.24 -7.12 -6.25
N GLU A 419 18.15 -8.03 -5.29
CA GLU A 419 18.33 -9.47 -5.56
C GLU A 419 17.20 -10.01 -6.44
N PHE A 420 15.94 -9.62 -6.16
CA PHE A 420 14.79 -9.97 -6.98
C PHE A 420 14.97 -9.45 -8.41
N ALA A 421 15.26 -8.15 -8.59
CA ALA A 421 15.41 -7.53 -9.89
C ALA A 421 16.58 -8.09 -10.72
N LYS A 422 17.71 -8.45 -10.08
CA LYS A 422 18.84 -9.10 -10.76
C LYS A 422 18.51 -10.51 -11.26
N SER A 423 17.63 -11.21 -10.56
CA SER A 423 17.23 -12.57 -10.92
C SER A 423 16.08 -12.62 -11.93
N LEU A 424 15.36 -11.50 -12.09
CA LEU A 424 14.15 -11.42 -12.87
C LEU A 424 14.46 -11.51 -14.36
N THR A 425 13.81 -12.47 -15.02
CA THR A 425 13.74 -12.58 -16.47
C THR A 425 12.32 -12.23 -16.90
N ILE A 426 12.23 -11.27 -17.82
CA ILE A 426 10.97 -10.81 -18.42
C ILE A 426 11.00 -11.21 -19.89
N GLU A 427 10.07 -12.10 -20.27
CA GLU A 427 9.95 -12.57 -21.63
C GLU A 427 8.89 -11.75 -22.37
N GLY A 428 9.31 -11.03 -23.42
CA GLY A 428 8.40 -10.65 -24.50
C GLY A 428 8.05 -11.91 -25.28
N ASN A 429 6.77 -12.13 -25.58
CA ASN A 429 6.32 -13.35 -26.25
C ASN A 429 7.09 -13.50 -27.58
N SER A 430 8.03 -14.43 -27.57
CA SER A 430 8.75 -14.86 -28.76
C SER A 430 7.88 -15.89 -29.47
N ALA A 431 6.99 -15.42 -30.33
CA ALA A 431 6.16 -16.20 -31.26
C ALA A 431 5.01 -17.06 -30.67
N GLN A 432 3.80 -16.80 -31.19
CA GLN A 432 2.95 -17.87 -31.72
C GLN A 432 2.71 -17.63 -33.20
#